data_AF-A0A6B0XS34-F1
#
_entry.id   AF-A0A6B0XS34-F1
#
_cell.length_a   1.000
_cell.length_b   1.000
_cell.length_c   1.000
_cell.angle_alpha   90.00
_cell.angle_beta   90.00
_cell.angle_gamma   90.00
#
_symmetry.space_group_name_H-M   'P 1'
#
loop_
_entity.id
_entity.type
_entity.pdbx_description
1 polymer ?
#
loop_
_entity_poly.entity_id
_entity_poly.type
_entity_poly.pdbx_seq_one_letter_code
_entity_poly.pdbx_strand_id
1 'polypeptide(L)'
;MPLHRRPSRASTAPRPCPPKIVFLLVFLLLPSAAAGQDADVIDAFSRQIAADVEADGIGGITAAVFKGDQVLWAQGFGWADPANRVPAGVRTIYR
;
A
#
# COMPACT_ATOMS: atom_id res chain seq x y z
N MET A 1 60.51 -57.46 -5.18
CA MET A 1 59.82 -56.42 -5.99
C MET A 1 58.34 -56.41 -5.61
N PRO A 2 57.77 -55.28 -5.16
CA PRO A 2 56.43 -55.22 -4.58
C PRO A 2 55.33 -55.00 -5.64
N LEU A 3 54.16 -55.59 -5.38
CA LEU A 3 52.92 -55.42 -6.13
C LEU A 3 52.22 -54.09 -5.76
N HIS A 4 51.98 -53.22 -6.75
CA HIS A 4 51.09 -52.06 -6.64
C HIS A 4 49.82 -52.30 -7.46
N ARG A 5 48.63 -52.35 -6.83
CA ARG A 5 47.59 -51.28 -6.75
C ARG A 5 47.22 -50.70 -8.13
N ARG A 6 45.98 -50.50 -8.56
CA ARG A 6 44.59 -50.59 -8.05
C ARG A 6 43.65 -50.31 -9.26
N PRO A 7 42.30 -50.35 -9.13
CA PRO A 7 41.35 -50.62 -10.23
C PRO A 7 40.98 -49.40 -11.10
N SER A 8 40.63 -49.66 -12.36
CA SER A 8 40.10 -48.68 -13.33
C SER A 8 38.62 -48.42 -13.08
N ARG A 9 38.27 -47.15 -12.83
CA ARG A 9 36.92 -46.67 -12.46
C ARG A 9 36.06 -46.39 -13.69
N ALA A 10 34.77 -46.56 -13.44
CA ALA A 10 33.63 -46.48 -14.34
C ALA A 10 33.42 -45.16 -15.08
N SER A 11 32.81 -45.35 -16.26
CA SER A 11 31.94 -44.48 -17.05
C SER A 11 31.23 -43.36 -16.27
N THR A 12 31.30 -42.13 -16.78
CA THR A 12 30.45 -41.00 -16.36
C THR A 12 29.64 -40.49 -17.54
N ALA A 13 28.34 -40.76 -17.47
CA ALA A 13 27.27 -40.24 -18.32
C ALA A 13 27.01 -38.73 -18.04
N PRO A 14 26.21 -38.03 -18.88
CA PRO A 14 26.11 -36.58 -18.89
C PRO A 14 25.23 -36.05 -17.75
N ARG A 15 25.55 -34.85 -17.26
CA ARG A 15 24.80 -34.15 -16.20
C ARG A 15 23.54 -33.48 -16.76
N PRO A 16 22.33 -33.76 -16.22
CA PRO A 16 21.18 -32.89 -16.42
C PRO A 16 21.25 -31.69 -15.46
N CYS A 17 21.03 -30.47 -15.98
CA CYS A 17 20.92 -29.24 -15.20
C CYS A 17 19.68 -29.26 -14.28
N PRO A 18 19.78 -28.86 -13.00
CA PRO A 18 18.62 -28.83 -12.11
C PRO A 18 17.75 -27.55 -12.28
N PRO A 19 16.41 -27.67 -12.16
CA PRO A 19 15.43 -26.61 -12.43
C PRO A 19 15.14 -25.77 -11.18
N LYS A 20 16.13 -25.02 -10.67
CA LYS A 20 15.93 -24.20 -9.45
C LYS A 20 15.37 -22.79 -9.70
N ILE A 21 15.35 -22.33 -10.95
CA ILE A 21 15.05 -20.92 -11.29
C ILE A 21 13.54 -20.64 -11.41
N VAL A 22 12.72 -21.65 -11.74
CA VAL A 22 11.30 -21.42 -12.08
C VAL A 22 10.43 -21.14 -10.84
N PHE A 23 10.77 -21.71 -9.67
CA PHE A 23 9.92 -21.61 -8.47
C PHE A 23 9.98 -20.23 -7.79
N LEU A 24 11.04 -19.44 -8.02
CA LEU A 24 11.24 -18.14 -7.38
C LEU A 24 10.41 -17.01 -8.05
N LEU A 25 9.99 -17.19 -9.30
CA LEU A 25 9.35 -16.13 -10.09
C LEU A 25 7.83 -16.01 -9.86
N VAL A 26 7.17 -17.05 -9.33
CA VAL A 26 5.71 -17.11 -9.20
C VAL A 26 5.18 -16.36 -7.98
N PHE A 27 6.01 -16.15 -6.95
CA PHE A 27 5.58 -15.46 -5.71
C PHE A 27 5.67 -13.93 -5.77
N LEU A 28 6.30 -13.36 -6.82
CA LEU A 28 6.62 -11.93 -6.90
C LEU A 28 5.49 -11.06 -7.48
N LEU A 29 4.33 -11.64 -7.81
CA LEU A 29 3.25 -10.99 -8.55
C LEU A 29 1.94 -10.90 -7.77
N LEU A 30 1.94 -11.15 -6.46
CA LEU A 30 0.76 -10.93 -5.62
C LEU A 30 0.47 -9.42 -5.57
N PRO A 31 -0.64 -8.94 -6.18
CA PRO A 31 -1.00 -7.54 -6.09
C PRO A 31 -1.39 -7.26 -4.63
N SER A 32 -0.81 -6.21 -4.06
CA SER A 32 -1.12 -5.76 -2.70
C SER A 32 -2.54 -5.21 -2.67
N ALA A 33 -3.52 -6.06 -2.35
CA ALA A 33 -4.94 -5.70 -2.29
C ALA A 33 -5.28 -4.74 -1.13
N ALA A 34 -4.39 -4.57 -0.16
CA ALA A 34 -4.62 -3.74 1.02
C ALA A 34 -4.78 -2.25 0.68
N ALA A 35 -4.09 -1.75 -0.36
CA ALA A 35 -4.12 -0.32 -0.71
C ALA A 35 -5.45 0.12 -1.33
N GLY A 36 -6.16 -0.77 -2.05
CA GLY A 36 -7.45 -0.44 -2.67
C GLY A 36 -8.59 -0.34 -1.64
N GLN A 37 -8.57 -1.21 -0.64
CA GLN A 37 -9.62 -1.24 0.39
C GLN A 37 -9.59 0.01 1.29
N ASP A 38 -8.41 0.52 1.62
CA ASP A 38 -8.28 1.76 2.41
C ASP A 38 -8.89 2.95 1.66
N ALA A 39 -8.64 3.07 0.34
CA ALA A 39 -9.13 4.17 -0.47
C ALA A 39 -10.66 4.22 -0.53
N ASP A 40 -11.32 3.07 -0.77
CA ASP A 40 -12.78 3.01 -0.85
C ASP A 40 -13.46 3.41 0.47
N VAL A 41 -12.89 3.00 1.61
CA VAL A 41 -13.41 3.33 2.94
C VAL A 41 -13.18 4.81 3.25
N ILE A 42 -12.00 5.35 2.94
CA ILE A 42 -11.70 6.79 3.10
C ILE A 42 -12.62 7.65 2.23
N ASP A 43 -12.90 7.22 1.00
CA ASP A 43 -13.82 7.92 0.11
C ASP A 43 -15.25 7.91 0.63
N ALA A 44 -15.72 6.77 1.15
CA ALA A 44 -17.03 6.68 1.80
C ALA A 44 -17.10 7.60 3.03
N PHE A 45 -16.05 7.63 3.84
CA PHE A 45 -15.95 8.51 5.00
C PHE A 45 -15.94 10.00 4.61
N SER A 46 -15.18 10.37 3.58
CA SER A 46 -15.13 11.74 3.05
C SER A 46 -16.50 12.22 2.58
N ARG A 47 -17.24 11.37 1.85
CA ARG A 47 -18.62 11.68 1.43
C ARG A 47 -19.56 11.86 2.61
N GLN A 48 -19.43 11.05 3.66
CA GLN A 48 -20.26 11.17 4.85
C GLN A 48 -20.01 12.50 5.56
N ILE A 49 -18.75 12.88 5.80
CA ILE A 49 -18.42 14.18 6.41
C ILE A 49 -18.98 15.34 5.58
N ALA A 50 -18.85 15.27 4.25
CA ALA A 50 -19.41 16.31 3.38
C ALA A 50 -20.93 16.46 3.57
N ALA A 51 -21.66 15.34 3.61
CA ALA A 51 -23.10 15.35 3.84
C ALA A 51 -23.47 15.88 5.23
N ASP A 52 -22.72 15.51 6.27
CA ASP A 52 -22.97 15.96 7.64
C ASP A 52 -22.69 17.46 7.79
N VAL A 53 -21.60 17.97 7.19
CA VAL A 53 -21.27 19.41 7.20
C VAL A 53 -22.34 20.23 6.50
N GLU A 54 -22.87 19.74 5.39
CA GLU A 54 -23.98 20.39 4.69
C GLU A 54 -25.28 20.34 5.49
N ALA A 55 -25.60 19.19 6.10
CA ALA A 55 -26.84 18.98 6.84
C ALA A 55 -26.91 19.79 8.14
N ASP A 56 -25.81 19.85 8.89
CA ASP A 56 -25.75 20.52 10.18
C ASP A 56 -25.58 22.04 10.05
N GLY A 57 -25.25 22.54 8.85
CA GLY A 57 -24.98 23.95 8.60
C GLY A 57 -23.79 24.48 9.40
N ILE A 58 -22.90 23.57 9.81
CA ILE A 58 -21.67 23.89 10.52
C ILE A 58 -20.68 24.60 9.60
N GLY A 59 -19.74 25.34 10.19
CA GLY A 59 -18.70 26.05 9.46
C GLY A 59 -17.69 25.10 8.79
N GLY A 60 -16.42 25.49 8.78
CA GLY A 60 -15.36 24.66 8.23
C GLY A 60 -14.94 23.54 9.19
N ILE A 61 -14.63 22.36 8.65
CA ILE A 61 -13.96 21.27 9.38
C ILE A 61 -12.77 20.79 8.55
N THR A 62 -11.72 20.29 9.20
CA THR A 62 -10.63 19.55 8.56
C THR A 62 -10.50 18.18 9.19
N ALA A 63 -10.40 17.14 8.36
CA ALA A 63 -10.20 15.77 8.80
C ALA A 63 -8.97 15.15 8.11
N ALA A 64 -8.32 14.22 8.79
CA ALA A 64 -7.19 13.46 8.26
C ALA A 64 -7.19 12.03 8.81
N VAL A 65 -6.77 11.07 7.98
CA VAL A 65 -6.64 9.65 8.33
C VAL A 65 -5.18 9.27 8.29
N PHE A 66 -4.71 8.65 9.38
CA PHE A 66 -3.34 8.19 9.56
C PHE A 66 -3.30 6.68 9.75
N LYS A 67 -2.23 6.05 9.24
CA LYS A 67 -1.87 4.66 9.53
C LYS A 67 -0.42 4.63 9.99
N GLY A 68 -0.23 4.52 11.30
CA GLY A 68 1.08 4.72 11.92
C GLY A 68 1.55 6.17 11.76
N ASP A 69 2.70 6.35 11.14
CA ASP A 69 3.33 7.64 10.79
C ASP A 69 2.96 8.15 9.39
N GLN A 70 2.20 7.38 8.62
CA GLN A 70 1.78 7.74 7.28
C GLN A 70 0.43 8.48 7.29
N VAL A 71 0.38 9.65 6.67
CA VAL A 71 -0.87 10.30 6.28
C VAL A 71 -1.43 9.58 5.06
N LEU A 72 -2.60 8.96 5.20
CA LEU A 72 -3.29 8.32 4.08
C LEU A 72 -4.18 9.31 3.32
N TRP A 73 -4.76 10.28 4.04
CA TRP A 73 -5.66 11.28 3.47
C TRP A 73 -5.82 12.47 4.41
N ALA A 74 -6.07 13.66 3.85
CA ALA A 74 -6.47 14.85 4.59
C ALA A 74 -7.31 15.77 3.69
N GLN A 75 -8.37 16.34 4.23
CA GLN A 75 -9.28 17.22 3.48
C GLN A 75 -9.99 18.23 4.39
N GLY A 76 -10.30 19.40 3.83
CA GLY A 76 -11.20 20.37 4.45
C GLY A 76 -12.62 20.28 3.88
N PHE A 77 -13.61 20.57 4.70
CA PHE A 77 -15.03 20.54 4.39
C PHE A 77 -15.69 21.84 4.85
N GLY A 78 -16.70 22.32 4.11
CA GLY A 78 -17.40 23.56 4.43
C GLY A 78 -16.56 24.81 4.18
N TRP A 79 -16.83 25.86 4.96
CA TRP A 79 -16.27 27.21 4.73
C TRP A 79 -15.40 27.67 5.90
N ALA A 80 -14.17 28.08 5.61
CA ALA A 80 -13.32 28.81 6.56
C ALA A 80 -13.86 30.23 6.81
N ASP A 81 -14.44 30.83 5.77
CA ASP A 81 -15.13 32.12 5.84
C ASP A 81 -16.40 32.05 4.97
N PRO A 82 -17.58 31.79 5.57
CA PRO A 82 -18.83 31.71 4.83
C PRO A 82 -19.22 33.03 4.15
N ALA A 83 -18.90 34.17 4.75
CA ALA A 83 -19.26 35.49 4.23
C ALA A 83 -18.49 35.80 2.94
N ASN A 84 -17.20 35.45 2.91
CA ASN A 84 -16.33 35.62 1.74
C ASN A 84 -16.26 34.38 0.85
N ARG A 85 -17.02 33.31 1.16
CA ARG A 85 -17.02 32.02 0.45
C ARG A 85 -15.60 31.45 0.29
N VAL A 86 -14.82 31.49 1.37
CA VAL A 86 -13.49 30.86 1.40
C VAL A 86 -13.65 29.43 1.88
N PRO A 87 -13.34 28.41 1.04
CA PRO A 87 -13.49 27.01 1.46
C PRO A 87 -12.48 26.68 2.57
N ALA A 88 -12.90 25.80 3.48
CA ALA A 88 -11.97 25.22 4.45
C ALA A 88 -10.99 24.28 3.74
N GLY A 89 -9.73 24.29 4.18
CA GLY A 89 -8.70 23.39 3.68
C GLY A 89 -7.82 22.89 4.81
N VAL A 90 -6.91 21.96 4.50
CA VAL A 90 -6.03 21.31 5.49
C VAL A 90 -5.07 22.23 6.25
N ARG A 91 -5.05 23.52 5.89
CA ARG A 91 -4.23 24.57 6.52
C ARG A 91 -5.08 25.69 7.14
N THR A 92 -6.41 25.56 7.13
CA THR A 92 -7.30 26.49 7.80
C THR A 92 -7.00 26.47 9.30
N ILE A 93 -6.80 27.65 9.89
CA ILE A 93 -6.57 27.80 11.32
C ILE A 93 -7.93 28.01 12.00
N TYR A 94 -8.28 27.08 12.89
CA TYR A 94 -9.49 27.14 13.70
C TYR A 94 -9.19 27.75 15.08
N ARG A 95 -10.24 28.20 15.77
CA ARG A 95 -10.16 28.79 17.12
C ARG A 95 -11.05 28.02 18.08
#